data_AF-A0A926HX32-F1
#
_entry.id   AF-A0A926HX32-F1
#
_cell.length_a   1.000
_cell.length_b   1.000
_cell.length_c   1.000
_cell.angle_alpha   90.00
_cell.angle_beta   90.00
_cell.angle_gamma   90.00
#
_symmetry.space_group_name_H-M   'P 1'
#
loop_
_entity.id
_entity.type
_entity.pdbx_description
1 polymer ?
#
loop_
_entity_poly.entity_id
_entity_poly.type
_entity_poly.pdbx_seq_one_letter_code
_entity_poly.pdbx_strand_id
1 'polypeptide(L)'
;MTHNMYAYILIMAGVTFAIRALPLALIQKQIQNRFLKSFLYYVPYVTLAVMTFPAILHATQSPVSGGLALAAGAVSAWRGAGLFKVAVISCAVVFAAELVLSAAFML
;
A
#
# COMPACT_ATOMS: atom_id res chain seq x y z
N MET A 1 38.56 -23.30 10.23
CA MET A 1 37.09 -23.51 10.25
C MET A 1 36.36 -22.39 9.48
N THR A 2 36.77 -22.12 8.24
CA THR A 2 36.16 -21.14 7.32
C THR A 2 34.98 -21.79 6.64
N HIS A 3 33.96 -22.07 7.44
CA HIS A 3 32.79 -22.85 7.06
C HIS A 3 31.90 -22.00 6.15
N ASN A 4 32.02 -22.17 4.82
CA ASN A 4 30.97 -22.05 3.80
C ASN A 4 29.89 -20.96 3.96
N MET A 5 30.20 -19.80 4.56
CA MET A 5 29.22 -18.76 4.87
C MET A 5 28.66 -18.13 3.60
N TYR A 6 29.50 -17.96 2.58
CA TYR A 6 29.08 -17.55 1.23
C TYR A 6 28.15 -18.58 0.58
N ALA A 7 28.40 -19.88 0.76
CA ALA A 7 27.51 -20.93 0.26
C ALA A 7 26.16 -20.91 1.02
N TYR A 8 26.17 -20.65 2.33
CA TYR A 8 24.95 -20.53 3.13
C TYR A 8 24.10 -19.32 2.73
N ILE A 9 24.72 -18.18 2.40
CA ILE A 9 24.04 -16.99 1.86
C ILE A 9 23.41 -17.30 0.51
N LEU A 10 24.12 -17.98 -0.40
CA LEU A 10 23.57 -18.39 -1.70
C LEU A 10 22.41 -19.38 -1.55
N ILE A 11 22.51 -20.35 -0.65
CA ILE A 11 21.44 -21.32 -0.37
C ILE A 11 20.23 -20.60 0.24
N MET A 12 20.43 -19.71 1.23
CA MET A 12 19.34 -18.93 1.82
C MET A 12 18.64 -18.04 0.80
N ALA A 13 19.41 -17.37 -0.07
CA ALA A 13 18.87 -16.56 -1.16
C ALA A 13 18.07 -17.41 -2.15
N GLY A 14 18.61 -18.57 -2.55
CA GLY A 14 17.96 -19.53 -3.45
C GLY A 14 16.65 -20.08 -2.88
N VAL A 15 16.66 -20.53 -1.61
CA VAL A 15 15.47 -21.07 -0.93
C VAL A 15 14.40 -20.00 -0.74
N THR A 16 14.77 -18.79 -0.30
CA THR A 16 13.82 -17.68 -0.12
C THR A 16 13.19 -17.25 -1.45
N PHE A 17 13.99 -17.19 -2.52
CA PHE A 17 13.50 -16.84 -3.84
C PHE A 17 12.60 -17.94 -4.41
N ALA A 18 12.99 -19.21 -4.24
CA ALA A 18 12.18 -20.35 -4.66
C ALA A 18 10.81 -20.33 -3.98
N ILE A 19 10.73 -20.24 -2.65
CA ILE A 19 9.44 -20.26 -1.92
C ILE A 19 8.53 -19.08 -2.32
N ARG A 20 9.09 -17.91 -2.68
CA ARG A 20 8.30 -16.75 -3.13
C ARG A 20 7.89 -16.82 -4.61
N ALA A 21 8.75 -17.35 -5.47
CA ALA A 21 8.48 -17.47 -6.91
C ALA A 21 7.58 -18.68 -7.22
N LEU A 22 7.68 -19.76 -6.45
CA LEU A 22 6.90 -20.98 -6.61
C LEU A 22 5.38 -20.77 -6.56
N PRO A 23 4.79 -20.04 -5.60
CA PRO A 23 3.35 -19.79 -5.61
C PRO A 23 2.92 -19.00 -6.83
N LEU A 24 3.71 -18.02 -7.28
CA LEU A 24 3.40 -17.22 -8.46
C LEU A 24 3.55 -18.00 -9.78
N ALA A 25 4.49 -18.94 -9.85
CA ALA A 25 4.71 -19.78 -11.04
C ALA A 25 3.69 -20.92 -11.15
N LEU A 26 3.28 -21.52 -10.02
CA LEU A 26 2.35 -22.67 -10.01
C LEU A 26 0.88 -22.24 -10.17
N ILE A 27 0.51 -21.03 -9.74
CA ILE A 27 -0.84 -20.45 -9.85
C ILE A 27 -1.12 -19.87 -11.26
N GLN A 28 -0.16 -19.91 -12.18
CA GLN A 28 -0.42 -19.58 -13.60
C GLN A 28 -1.36 -20.59 -14.29
N LYS A 29 -1.67 -21.72 -13.64
CA LYS A 29 -2.70 -22.64 -14.13
C LYS A 29 -4.04 -21.92 -14.11
N GLN A 30 -4.60 -21.66 -15.30
CA GLN A 30 -5.87 -20.93 -15.45
C GLN A 30 -6.96 -21.52 -14.56
N ILE A 31 -7.33 -20.79 -13.50
CA ILE A 31 -8.54 -21.06 -12.75
C ILE A 31 -9.71 -20.77 -13.70
N GLN A 32 -10.27 -21.82 -14.30
CA GLN A 32 -11.34 -21.74 -15.31
C GLN A 32 -12.64 -21.17 -14.76
N ASN A 33 -12.84 -21.18 -13.44
CA ASN A 33 -14.07 -20.70 -12.82
C ASN A 33 -13.99 -19.20 -12.50
N ARG A 34 -14.89 -18.41 -13.13
CA ARG A 34 -14.96 -16.95 -13.00
C ARG A 34 -15.18 -16.49 -11.55
N PHE A 35 -15.86 -17.29 -10.73
CA PHE A 35 -16.13 -16.93 -9.33
C PHE A 35 -14.85 -16.91 -8.48
N LEU A 36 -14.02 -17.96 -8.58
CA LEU A 36 -12.76 -18.08 -7.83
C LEU A 36 -11.73 -17.04 -8.27
N LYS A 37 -11.71 -16.69 -9.56
CA LYS A 37 -10.84 -15.63 -10.08
C LYS A 37 -11.24 -14.25 -9.55
N SER A 38 -12.53 -13.92 -9.55
CA SER A 38 -13.01 -12.65 -8.98
C SER A 38 -12.75 -12.58 -7.48
N PHE A 39 -12.98 -13.68 -6.74
CA PHE A 39 -12.69 -13.73 -5.31
C PHE A 39 -11.21 -13.48 -5.01
N LEU A 40 -10.30 -14.21 -5.66
CA LEU A 40 -8.87 -14.06 -5.40
C LEU A 40 -8.30 -12.71 -5.86
N TYR A 41 -8.93 -12.04 -6.85
CA TYR A 41 -8.54 -10.69 -7.26
C TYR A 41 -9.01 -9.62 -6.25
N TYR A 42 -10.20 -9.80 -5.68
CA TYR A 42 -10.76 -8.84 -4.73
C TYR A 42 -10.16 -8.94 -3.33
N VAL A 43 -9.88 -10.15 -2.82
CA VAL A 43 -9.33 -10.36 -1.47
C VAL A 43 -8.08 -9.51 -1.18
N PRO A 44 -6.98 -9.59 -1.95
CA PRO A 44 -5.77 -8.82 -1.65
C PRO A 44 -5.99 -7.31 -1.78
N TYR A 45 -6.83 -6.88 -2.73
CA TYR A 45 -7.13 -5.47 -2.94
C TYR A 45 -7.93 -4.87 -1.79
N VAL A 46 -8.94 -5.60 -1.29
CA VAL A 46 -9.73 -5.20 -0.12
C VAL A 46 -8.85 -5.19 1.13
N THR A 47 -7.98 -6.18 1.31
CA THR A 47 -7.06 -6.18 2.46
C THR A 47 -6.08 -5.01 2.43
N LEU A 48 -5.54 -4.65 1.25
CA LEU A 48 -4.67 -3.49 1.12
C LEU A 48 -5.43 -2.19 1.47
N ALA A 49 -6.65 -2.03 0.96
CA ALA A 49 -7.48 -0.88 1.25
C ALA A 49 -7.81 -0.77 2.75
N VAL A 50 -8.14 -1.89 3.41
CA VAL A 50 -8.45 -1.97 4.84
C VAL A 50 -7.20 -1.74 5.71
N MET A 51 -5.99 -1.99 5.20
CA MET A 51 -4.77 -1.61 5.92
C MET A 51 -4.47 -0.11 5.79
N THR A 52 -4.70 0.49 4.61
CA THR A 52 -4.34 1.89 4.35
C THR A 52 -5.37 2.90 4.84
N PHE A 53 -6.67 2.62 4.68
CA PHE A 53 -7.74 3.54 5.05
C PHE A 53 -7.76 3.93 6.54
N PRO A 54 -7.69 2.99 7.50
CA PRO A 54 -7.63 3.35 8.92
C PRO A 54 -6.32 4.04 9.28
N ALA A 55 -5.20 3.63 8.69
CA ALA A 55 -3.90 4.24 8.96
C ALA A 55 -3.90 5.74 8.59
N ILE A 56 -4.53 6.11 7.47
CA ILE A 56 -4.63 7.52 7.04
C ILE A 56 -5.49 8.34 8.00
N LEU A 57 -6.62 7.78 8.49
CA LEU A 57 -7.50 8.48 9.42
C LEU A 57 -6.90 8.61 10.83
N HIS A 58 -6.11 7.63 11.27
CA HIS A 58 -5.46 7.64 12.58
C HIS A 58 -4.13 8.40 12.62
N ALA A 59 -3.47 8.61 11.48
CA ALA A 59 -2.22 9.37 11.43
C ALA A 59 -2.42 10.87 11.66
N THR A 60 -3.63 11.38 11.43
CA THR A 60 -4.00 12.80 11.61
C THR A 60 -4.65 13.06 12.97
N GLN A 61 -4.41 14.25 13.56
CA GLN A 61 -4.98 14.64 14.86
C GLN A 61 -6.51 14.75 14.81
N SER A 62 -7.07 14.99 13.62
CA SER A 62 -8.51 15.00 13.39
C SER A 62 -8.92 13.98 12.31
N PRO A 63 -10.04 13.26 12.50
CA PRO A 63 -10.56 12.36 11.46
C PRO A 63 -11.04 13.12 10.21
N VAL A 64 -11.29 14.43 10.33
CA VAL A 64 -11.74 15.30 9.23
C VAL A 64 -10.59 15.61 8.26
N SER A 65 -9.37 15.86 8.75
CA SER A 65 -8.19 16.09 7.90
C SER A 65 -7.79 14.85 7.11
N GLY A 66 -7.83 13.67 7.73
CA GLY A 66 -7.60 12.38 7.04
C GLY A 66 -8.63 12.09 5.94
N GLY A 67 -9.90 12.43 6.16
CA GLY A 67 -10.96 12.31 5.16
C GLY A 67 -10.75 13.24 3.95
N LEU A 68 -10.35 14.49 4.19
CA LEU A 68 -10.01 15.43 3.12
C LEU A 68 -8.78 14.99 2.32
N ALA A 69 -7.79 14.40 2.97
CA ALA A 69 -6.60 13.85 2.32
C ALA A 69 -6.94 12.67 1.40
N LEU A 70 -7.84 11.77 1.84
CA LEU A 70 -8.35 10.68 1.01
C LEU A 70 -9.14 11.19 -0.20
N ALA A 71 -9.99 12.21 -0.02
CA ALA A 71 -10.74 12.81 -1.12
C ALA A 71 -9.81 13.48 -2.15
N ALA A 72 -8.85 14.29 -1.69
CA ALA A 72 -7.87 14.94 -2.57
C ALA A 72 -6.96 13.92 -3.29
N GLY A 73 -6.55 12.85 -2.59
CA GLY A 73 -5.82 11.72 -3.17
C GLY A 73 -6.63 10.99 -4.25
N ALA A 74 -7.91 10.72 -3.98
CA ALA A 74 -8.80 10.07 -4.95
C ALA A 74 -9.04 10.93 -6.19
N VAL A 75 -9.31 12.23 -6.02
CA VAL A 75 -9.52 13.17 -7.13
C VAL A 75 -8.26 13.34 -7.98
N SER A 76 -7.09 13.41 -7.35
CA SER A 76 -5.81 13.50 -8.08
C SER A 76 -5.46 12.20 -8.81
N ALA A 77 -5.78 11.04 -8.23
CA ALA A 77 -5.63 9.74 -8.90
C ALA A 77 -6.56 9.60 -10.13
N TRP A 78 -7.78 10.12 -10.06
CA TRP A 78 -8.74 10.11 -11.18
C TRP A 78 -8.26 10.92 -12.39
N ARG A 79 -7.43 11.95 -12.19
CA ARG A 79 -6.80 12.72 -13.28
C ARG A 79 -5.60 12.02 -13.93
N GLY A 80 -5.32 10.76 -13.57
CA GLY A 80 -4.21 9.98 -14.13
C GLY A 80 -2.83 10.52 -13.75
N ALA A 81 -2.73 11.25 -12.63
CA ALA A 81 -1.45 11.75 -12.15
C ALA A 81 -0.57 10.58 -11.67
N GLY A 82 0.73 10.61 -12.01
CA GLY A 82 1.68 9.59 -11.57
C GLY A 82 1.77 9.48 -10.04
N LEU A 83 2.14 8.29 -9.54
CA LEU A 83 2.16 7.95 -8.11
C LEU A 83 2.88 9.00 -7.26
N PHE A 84 4.00 9.54 -7.77
CA PHE A 84 4.78 10.57 -7.10
C PHE A 84 4.02 11.90 -6.96
N LYS A 85 3.30 12.33 -8.00
CA LYS A 85 2.51 13.58 -7.96
C LYS A 85 1.34 13.44 -6.97
N VAL A 86 0.66 12.30 -6.96
CA VAL A 86 -0.44 12.01 -6.02
C VAL A 86 0.07 12.04 -4.57
N ALA A 87 1.22 11.41 -4.30
CA ALA A 87 1.82 11.41 -2.96
C ALA A 87 2.14 12.82 -2.47
N VAL A 88 2.85 13.62 -3.29
CA VAL A 88 3.21 15.00 -2.94
C VAL A 88 1.97 15.87 -2.70
N ILE A 89 0.93 15.75 -3.53
CA ILE A 89 -0.33 16.48 -3.35
C ILE A 89 -1.01 16.06 -2.05
N SER A 90 -1.13 14.76 -1.76
CA SER A 90 -1.75 14.28 -0.52
C SER A 90 -1.01 14.76 0.73
N CYS A 91 0.33 14.73 0.73
CA CYS A 91 1.13 15.24 1.84
C CYS A 91 0.98 16.77 2.01
N ALA A 92 0.99 17.52 0.91
CA ALA A 92 0.80 18.97 0.95
C ALA A 92 -0.59 19.35 1.49
N VAL A 93 -1.64 18.63 1.10
CA VAL A 93 -3.01 18.83 1.59
C VAL A 93 -3.12 18.51 3.08
N VAL A 94 -2.55 17.39 3.55
CA VAL A 94 -2.53 17.05 4.99
C VAL A 94 -1.77 18.13 5.77
N PHE A 95 -0.60 18.55 5.30
CA PHE A 95 0.21 19.57 5.96
C PHE A 95 -0.53 20.92 6.04
N ALA A 96 -1.14 21.37 4.95
CA ALA A 96 -1.92 22.60 4.94
C ALA A 96 -3.17 22.50 5.84
N ALA A 97 -3.86 21.36 5.83
CA ALA A 97 -5.05 21.13 6.65
C ALA A 97 -4.72 21.11 8.15
N GLU A 98 -3.66 20.40 8.56
CA GLU A 98 -3.19 20.38 9.94
C GLU A 98 -2.64 21.74 10.38
N LEU A 99 -1.98 22.50 9.49
CA LEU A 99 -1.52 23.87 9.78
C LEU A 99 -2.70 24.82 10.04
N VAL A 100 -3.74 24.77 9.20
CA VAL A 100 -4.94 25.60 9.35
C VAL A 100 -5.76 25.19 10.58
N LEU A 101 -5.88 23.88 10.85
CA LEU A 101 -6.65 23.37 12.00
C LEU A 101 -5.92 23.61 13.34
N SER A 102 -4.59 23.44 13.36
CA SER A 102 -3.76 23.78 14.53
C SER A 102 -3.76 25.28 14.81
N ALA A 103 -3.75 26.11 13.77
CA ALA A 103 -3.86 27.57 13.92
C ALA A 103 -5.25 28.01 14.41
N ALA A 104 -6.33 27.30 14.01
CA ALA A 104 -7.70 27.58 14.46
C ALA A 104 -7.99 27.10 15.90
N PHE A 105 -7.27 26.09 16.41
CA PHE A 105 -7.41 25.61 17.79
C PHE A 105 -6.59 26.43 18.81
N MET A 106 -5.62 27.22 18.35
CA MET A 106 -4.77 28.06 19.21
C MET A 106 -5.36 29.48 19.47
N LEU A 107 -6.54 29.79 18.94
CA LEU A 107 -7.29 31.04 19.14
C LEU A 107 -8.55 30.78 19.98
#